data_AF-A0A963T4E4-F1
#
_entry.id   AF-A0A963T4E4-F1
#
_cell.length_a   1.000
_cell.length_b   1.000
_cell.length_c   1.000
_cell.angle_alpha   90.00
_cell.angle_beta   90.00
_cell.angle_gamma   90.00
#
_symmetry.space_group_name_H-M   'P 1'
#
loop_
_entity.id
_entity.type
_entity.pdbx_description
1 polymer ?
#
loop_
_entity_poly.entity_id
_entity_poly.type
_entity_poly.pdbx_seq_one_letter_code
_entity_poly.pdbx_strand_id
1 'polypeptide(L)' 'MACIDAASKTAVEGGFGRKSPPAATNEDRLSLILNRRLHEKIDNYERAARKLRISGQTDAADVLARAAGRLRHITVTA' A
#
# COMPACT_ATOMS: atom_id res chain seq x y z
N MET A 1 -8.36 64.24 -21.59
CA MET A 1 -7.94 63.32 -20.52
C MET A 1 -8.82 62.07 -20.61
N ALA A 2 -8.48 61.14 -21.52
CA ALA A 2 -9.29 59.99 -21.85
C ALA A 2 -8.61 58.73 -21.30
N CYS A 3 -9.32 57.97 -20.46
CA CYS A 3 -8.88 56.67 -19.96
C CYS A 3 -9.15 55.62 -21.04
N ILE A 4 -8.10 54.94 -21.50
CA ILE A 4 -8.20 53.81 -22.42
C ILE A 4 -7.45 52.65 -21.77
N ASP A 5 -8.17 51.80 -21.02
CA ASP A 5 -7.62 50.52 -20.55
C ASP A 5 -7.97 49.44 -21.57
N ALA A 6 -7.03 49.19 -22.47
CA ALA A 6 -7.01 48.03 -23.33
C ALA A 6 -5.56 47.58 -23.51
N ALA A 7 -5.17 46.49 -22.85
CA ALA A 7 -4.26 45.49 -23.39
C ALA A 7 -4.08 44.35 -22.39
N SER A 8 -4.78 43.26 -22.68
CA SER A 8 -4.45 41.89 -22.33
C SER A 8 -2.93 41.64 -22.42
N LYS A 9 -2.28 41.36 -21.28
CA LYS A 9 -0.88 40.96 -21.24
C LYS A 9 -0.78 39.45 -21.07
N THR A 10 -0.73 38.75 -22.20
CA THR A 10 -0.13 37.42 -22.27
C THR A 10 1.39 37.57 -22.25
N ALA A 11 2.03 37.09 -21.18
CA ALA A 11 3.44 36.70 -21.18
C ALA A 11 3.59 35.52 -20.22
N VAL A 12 3.80 34.34 -20.82
CA VAL A 12 4.24 33.08 -20.22
C VAL A 12 5.76 33.15 -19.96
N GLU A 13 6.25 32.26 -19.07
CA GLU A 13 7.66 31.87 -18.73
C GLU A 13 8.08 32.30 -17.30
N GLY A 14 8.56 31.48 -16.35
CA GLY A 14 8.91 30.05 -16.27
C GLY A 14 9.71 29.77 -14.95
N GLY A 15 9.52 28.59 -14.32
CA GLY A 15 10.37 27.96 -13.27
C GLY A 15 10.18 28.46 -11.81
N PHE A 16 9.98 27.66 -10.75
CA PHE A 16 10.54 26.35 -10.40
C PHE A 16 9.49 25.41 -9.80
N GLY A 17 9.31 24.27 -10.44
CA GLY A 17 8.44 23.21 -9.99
C GLY A 17 8.96 22.51 -8.74
N ARG A 18 8.32 22.75 -7.60
CA ARG A 18 8.02 21.65 -6.69
C ARG A 18 6.78 20.95 -7.25
N LYS A 19 7.01 19.96 -8.13
CA LYS A 19 5.98 18.94 -8.36
C LYS A 19 5.80 18.25 -7.01
N SER A 20 4.79 18.66 -6.26
CA SER A 20 4.32 17.86 -5.14
C SER A 20 4.07 16.46 -5.68
N PRO A 21 4.60 15.40 -5.05
CA PRO A 21 4.24 14.05 -5.46
C PRO A 21 2.70 13.97 -5.46
N PRO A 22 2.09 13.29 -6.44
CA PRO A 22 0.65 13.14 -6.45
C PRO A 22 0.23 12.60 -5.09
N ALA A 23 -0.76 13.26 -4.47
CA ALA A 23 -1.31 12.77 -3.22
C ALA A 23 -1.73 11.32 -3.43
N ALA A 24 -1.24 10.41 -2.59
CA ALA A 24 -1.55 8.99 -2.67
C ALA A 24 -3.04 8.81 -2.91
N THR A 25 -3.37 8.13 -4.00
CA THR A 25 -4.75 7.91 -4.41
C THR A 25 -5.46 7.08 -3.35
N ASN A 26 -6.79 7.08 -3.34
CA ASN A 26 -7.55 6.21 -2.44
C ASN A 26 -7.19 4.74 -2.67
N GLU A 27 -6.80 4.37 -3.88
CA GLU A 27 -6.31 3.04 -4.25
C GLU A 27 -4.98 2.72 -3.57
N ASP A 28 -4.00 3.63 -3.62
CA ASP A 28 -2.70 3.45 -2.94
C ASP A 28 -2.86 3.24 -1.42
N ARG A 29 -3.77 4.01 -0.81
CA ARG A 29 -4.09 3.89 0.62
C ARG A 29 -4.76 2.56 0.93
N LEU A 30 -5.68 2.12 0.09
CA LEU A 30 -6.36 0.84 0.23
C LEU A 30 -5.37 -0.32 0.10
N SER A 31 -4.49 -0.28 -0.90
CA SER A 31 -3.41 -1.26 -1.10
C SER A 31 -2.51 -1.36 0.12
N LEU A 32 -2.14 -0.24 0.74
CA LEU A 32 -1.35 -0.24 1.98
C LEU A 32 -2.08 -0.91 3.14
N ILE A 33 -3.37 -0.62 3.32
CA ILE A 33 -4.20 -1.26 4.36
C ILE A 33 -4.34 -2.77 4.12
N LEU A 34 -4.58 -3.17 2.88
CA LEU A 34 -4.71 -4.58 2.50
C LEU A 34 -3.40 -5.33 2.71
N ASN A 35 -2.27 -4.75 2.28
CA ASN A 35 -0.95 -5.31 2.53
C ASN A 35 -0.67 -5.46 4.02
N ARG A 36 -0.99 -4.45 4.83
CA ARG A 36 -0.85 -4.55 6.29
C ARG A 36 -1.68 -5.70 6.86
N ARG A 37 -2.96 -5.82 6.49
CA ARG A 37 -3.84 -6.89 6.97
C ARG A 37 -3.37 -8.27 6.52
N LEU A 38 -2.82 -8.39 5.32
CA LEU A 38 -2.23 -9.65 4.84
C LEU A 38 -1.02 -10.05 5.68
N HIS A 39 -0.11 -9.13 5.98
CA HIS A 39 1.02 -9.39 6.88
C HIS A 39 0.55 -9.83 8.28
N GLU A 40 -0.42 -9.10 8.86
CA GLU A 40 -1.01 -9.48 10.15
C GLU A 40 -1.63 -10.89 10.12
N LYS A 41 -2.25 -11.27 9.00
CA LYS A 41 -2.84 -12.60 8.83
C LYS A 41 -1.77 -13.70 8.72
N ILE A 42 -0.69 -13.44 7.99
CA ILE A 42 0.48 -14.33 7.87
C ILE A 42 1.06 -14.60 9.26
N ASP A 43 1.34 -13.55 10.02
CA ASP A 43 1.89 -13.65 11.38
C ASP A 43 1.00 -14.47 12.30
N ASN A 44 -0.33 -14.29 12.19
CA ASN A 44 -1.30 -15.04 12.97
C ASN A 44 -1.27 -16.53 12.65
N TYR A 45 -1.20 -16.91 11.37
CA TYR A 45 -1.09 -18.31 10.98
C TYR A 45 0.22 -18.95 11.43
N GLU A 46 1.33 -18.22 11.37
CA GLU A 46 2.61 -18.73 11.84
C GLU A 46 2.65 -18.91 13.36
N ARG A 47 2.09 -17.96 14.11
CA ARG A 47 1.94 -18.08 15.57
C ARG A 47 1.06 -19.28 15.94
N ALA A 48 -0.06 -19.45 15.25
CA ALA A 48 -0.96 -20.57 15.48
C ALA A 48 -0.28 -21.92 15.12
N ALA A 49 0.42 -21.99 14.00
CA ALA A 49 1.17 -23.18 13.59
C ALA A 49 2.23 -23.56 14.64
N ARG A 50 2.98 -22.58 15.18
CA ARG A 50 3.96 -22.85 16.26
C ARG A 50 3.28 -23.42 17.51
N LYS A 51 2.14 -22.86 17.92
CA LYS A 51 1.37 -23.36 19.08
C LYS A 51 0.91 -24.80 18.86
N LEU A 52 0.34 -25.09 17.68
CA LEU A 52 -0.13 -26.43 17.33
C LEU A 52 1.00 -27.45 17.30
N ARG A 53 2.19 -27.05 16.84
CA ARG A 53 3.36 -27.93 16.85
C ARG A 53 3.82 -28.27 18.27
N ILE A 54 3.79 -27.30 19.18
CA ILE A 54 4.08 -27.54 20.61
C ILE A 54 3.06 -28.48 21.24
N SER A 55 1.77 -28.38 20.86
CA SER A 55 0.73 -29.28 21.36
C SER A 55 0.69 -30.64 20.65
N GLY A 56 1.66 -30.95 19.79
CA GLY A 56 1.74 -32.23 19.05
C GLY A 56 0.76 -32.36 17.89
N GLN A 57 0.05 -31.30 17.51
CA GLN A 57 -0.89 -31.29 16.37
C GLN A 57 -0.14 -30.90 15.08
N THR A 58 0.75 -31.78 14.64
CA THR A 58 1.68 -31.51 13.52
C THR A 58 0.96 -31.28 12.19
N ASP A 59 -0.06 -32.08 11.86
CA ASP A 59 -0.81 -31.95 10.61
C ASP A 59 -1.50 -30.58 10.49
N ALA A 60 -2.17 -30.17 11.57
CA ALA A 60 -2.84 -28.87 11.63
C ALA A 60 -1.83 -27.71 11.57
N ALA A 61 -0.68 -27.86 12.24
CA ALA A 61 0.41 -26.89 12.17
C ALA A 61 0.95 -26.72 10.73
N ASP A 62 1.05 -27.81 9.98
CA ASP A 62 1.58 -27.80 8.62
C ASP A 62 0.58 -27.23 7.62
N VAL A 63 -0.71 -27.49 7.79
CA VAL A 63 -1.78 -26.82 7.03
C VAL A 63 -1.69 -25.30 7.19
N LEU A 64 -1.54 -24.82 8.43
CA LEU A 64 -1.41 -23.38 8.69
C LEU A 64 -0.10 -22.79 8.16
N ALA A 65 1.01 -23.51 8.28
CA ALA A 65 2.29 -23.08 7.72
C ALA A 65 2.23 -22.95 6.18
N ARG A 66 1.60 -23.91 5.50
CA ARG A 66 1.38 -23.85 4.05
C ARG A 66 0.44 -22.69 3.68
N ALA A 67 -0.59 -22.43 4.47
CA ALA A 67 -1.48 -21.29 4.24
C ALA A 67 -0.73 -19.94 4.36
N ALA A 68 0.11 -19.78 5.38
CA ALA A 68 0.97 -18.60 5.53
C ALA A 68 1.91 -18.45 4.32
N GLY A 69 2.54 -19.54 3.87
CA GLY A 69 3.38 -19.54 2.67
C GLY A 69 2.63 -19.08 1.41
N ARG A 70 1.41 -19.59 1.18
CA ARG A 70 0.57 -19.14 0.05
C ARG A 70 0.23 -17.65 0.13
N LEU A 71 -0.10 -17.13 1.31
CA LEU A 71 -0.39 -15.71 1.48
C LEU A 71 0.83 -14.82 1.20
N ARG A 72 2.05 -15.27 1.54
CA ARG A 72 3.29 -14.55 1.21
C ARG A 72 3.51 -14.39 -0.29
N HIS A 73 3.06 -15.34 -1.12
CA HIS A 73 3.13 -15.22 -2.57
C HIS A 73 2.15 -14.18 -3.13
N ILE A 74 1.09 -13.85 -2.40
CA ILE A 74 0.11 -12.83 -2.79
C ILE A 74 0.64 -11.42 -2.45
N THR A 75 1.45 -11.29 -1.39
CA THR A 75 1.95 -9.99 -0.90
C THR A 75 3.12 -9.39 -1.70
N VAL A 76 3.61 -10.04 -2.77
CA VAL A 76 4.78 -9.58 -3.56
C VAL A 76 4.40 -8.66 -4.74
N THR A 77 3.12 -8.44 -5.00
CA THR A 77 2.66 -7.54 -6.07
C THR A 77 1.98 -6.31 -5.48
N ALA A 78 2.80 -5.29 -5.17
CA ALA A 78 2.38 -3.90 -5.03
C ALA A 78 3.47 -3.01 -5.63
#